data_AF-A0A970DAY9-F1
#
_entry.id   AF-A0A970DAY9-F1
#
_cell.length_a   1.000
_cell.length_b   1.000
_cell.length_c   1.000
_cell.angle_alpha   90.00
_cell.angle_beta   90.00
_cell.angle_gamma   90.00
#
_symmetry.space_group_name_H-M   'P 1'
#
loop_
_entity.id
_entity.type
_entity.pdbx_description
1 polymer ?
#
loop_
_entity_poly.entity_id
_entity_poly.type
_entity_poly.pdbx_seq_one_letter_code
_entity_poly.pdbx_strand_id
1 'polypeptide(L)'
;MIELFLKELSLKTKVHNLWKILENANTFGIPMRLRLFLFLIVLVFTMLFGVIVILLGTGSFTAGQNENIKAMQRELSYMRDDIYKQFGNLSVYAVDLSRGLSESMEKNLLNRGLQIKDLPNHPELLEDIIENEYERLLFSLQKAKSSGVFVILDATVNPNLENAAYSRAGLYLKNMEPNIISSSAPTIQVLRGFPNIARKNSLPLHSQWAMEMDIRGACYYQLPLERAKKYRLPLSRLYYWSPSLILPGTSEKVMLCSIPLLDSYGNVFGVCGFEVSSMLFKLTYMPDNSNYSRIFSMLSPFNDTVLHSSEALFAGGYLA
;
A
#
# COMPACT_ATOMS: atom_id res chain seq x y z
N MET A 1 -33.00 -30.22 -21.03
CA MET A 1 -33.13 -31.46 -20.23
C MET A 1 -33.41 -32.68 -21.12
N ILE A 2 -34.33 -32.60 -22.09
CA ILE A 2 -34.71 -33.73 -22.98
C ILE A 2 -33.60 -34.12 -23.99
N GLU A 3 -32.85 -33.17 -24.55
CA GLU A 3 -31.75 -33.49 -25.48
C GLU A 3 -30.57 -34.24 -24.83
N LEU A 4 -30.23 -33.92 -23.58
CA LEU A 4 -29.19 -34.65 -22.85
C LEU A 4 -29.61 -36.10 -22.60
N PHE A 5 -30.89 -36.29 -22.24
CA PHE A 5 -31.46 -37.62 -22.00
C PHE A 5 -31.52 -38.47 -23.28
N LEU A 6 -31.85 -37.87 -24.42
CA LEU A 6 -31.82 -38.54 -25.73
C LEU A 6 -30.39 -38.89 -26.18
N LYS A 7 -29.41 -38.05 -25.86
CA LYS A 7 -28.00 -38.32 -26.16
C LYS A 7 -27.44 -39.45 -25.30
N GLU A 8 -27.81 -39.50 -24.02
CA GLU A 8 -27.49 -40.61 -23.11
C GLU A 8 -28.17 -41.92 -23.52
N LEU A 9 -29.43 -41.87 -23.95
CA LEU A 9 -30.17 -43.03 -24.43
C LEU A 9 -29.52 -43.58 -25.71
N SER A 10 -29.20 -42.71 -26.68
CA SER A 10 -28.50 -43.06 -27.93
C SER A 10 -27.10 -43.66 -27.68
N LEU A 11 -26.36 -43.13 -26.69
CA LEU A 11 -25.06 -43.68 -26.31
C LEU A 11 -25.22 -45.06 -25.66
N LYS A 12 -26.17 -45.22 -24.73
CA LYS A 12 -26.48 -46.51 -24.09
C LYS A 12 -26.93 -47.56 -25.11
N THR A 13 -27.76 -47.19 -26.10
CA THR A 13 -28.19 -48.12 -27.15
C THR A 13 -27.04 -48.51 -28.08
N LYS A 14 -26.14 -47.58 -28.41
CA LYS A 14 -24.92 -47.89 -29.18
C LYS A 14 -23.95 -48.79 -28.42
N VAL A 15 -23.75 -48.55 -27.13
CA VAL A 15 -22.90 -49.38 -26.26
C VAL A 15 -23.50 -50.77 -26.08
N HIS A 16 -24.82 -50.87 -25.89
CA HIS A 16 -25.53 -52.15 -25.79
C HIS A 16 -25.45 -52.96 -27.10
N ASN A 17 -25.59 -52.31 -28.26
CA ASN A 17 -25.40 -52.96 -29.56
C ASN A 17 -23.93 -53.37 -29.78
N LEU A 18 -22.96 -52.58 -29.30
CA LEU A 18 -21.54 -52.96 -29.34
C LEU A 18 -21.27 -54.21 -28.48
N TRP A 19 -21.87 -54.28 -27.29
CA TRP A 19 -21.80 -55.44 -26.40
C TRP A 19 -22.40 -56.70 -27.04
N LYS A 20 -23.56 -56.58 -27.71
CA LYS A 20 -24.20 -57.70 -28.43
C LYS A 20 -23.36 -58.20 -29.62
N ILE A 21 -22.63 -57.32 -30.29
CA ILE A 21 -21.70 -57.67 -31.38
C ILE A 21 -20.45 -58.37 -30.83
N LEU A 22 -19.96 -57.93 -29.67
CA LEU A 22 -18.85 -58.58 -28.95
C LEU A 22 -19.23 -59.99 -28.44
N GLU A 23 -20.46 -60.17 -27.97
CA GLU A 23 -20.97 -61.44 -27.45
C GLU A 23 -21.17 -62.48 -28.58
N ASN A 24 -21.65 -62.06 -29.75
CA ASN A 24 -21.82 -62.91 -30.93
C ASN A 24 -20.50 -63.22 -31.68
N ALA A 25 -19.42 -62.48 -31.42
CA ALA A 25 -18.10 -62.75 -32.00
C ALA A 25 -17.39 -63.96 -31.35
N ASN A 26 -17.93 -64.51 -30.27
CA ASN A 26 -17.36 -65.67 -29.58
C ASN A 26 -17.68 -67.01 -30.27
N THR A 27 -18.63 -67.01 -31.23
CA THR A 27 -19.06 -68.23 -31.96
C THR A 27 -18.52 -68.33 -33.40
N PHE A 28 -18.03 -67.23 -33.99
CA PHE A 28 -17.32 -67.23 -35.27
C PHE A 28 -16.00 -66.49 -35.09
N GLY A 29 -14.88 -67.18 -35.26
CA GLY A 29 -13.54 -66.63 -35.01
C GLY A 29 -13.34 -65.25 -35.64
N ILE A 30 -12.76 -64.34 -34.87
CA ILE A 30 -12.56 -62.94 -35.24
C ILE A 30 -11.77 -62.87 -36.58
N PRO A 31 -12.29 -62.19 -37.62
CA PRO A 31 -11.58 -62.06 -38.89
C PRO A 31 -10.22 -61.39 -38.68
N MET A 32 -9.18 -61.92 -39.33
CA MET A 32 -7.77 -61.55 -39.10
C MET A 32 -7.50 -60.03 -39.18
N ARG A 33 -8.23 -59.32 -40.07
CA ARG A 33 -8.15 -57.86 -40.22
C ARG A 33 -8.67 -57.09 -38.99
N LEU A 34 -9.78 -57.54 -38.39
CA LEU A 34 -10.35 -56.93 -37.18
C LEU A 34 -9.46 -57.18 -35.96
N ARG A 35 -8.91 -58.39 -35.87
CA ARG A 35 -7.92 -58.73 -34.83
C ARG A 35 -6.68 -57.83 -34.91
N LEU A 36 -6.13 -57.61 -36.11
CA LEU A 36 -5.01 -56.68 -36.32
C LEU A 36 -5.37 -55.24 -35.95
N PHE A 37 -6.57 -54.78 -36.32
CA PHE A 37 -7.06 -53.44 -36.00
C PHE A 37 -7.21 -53.22 -34.49
N LEU A 38 -7.76 -54.21 -33.75
CA LEU A 38 -7.86 -54.18 -32.30
C LEU A 38 -6.47 -54.15 -31.63
N PHE A 39 -5.52 -54.96 -32.12
CA PHE A 39 -4.13 -54.90 -31.62
C PHE A 39 -3.48 -53.54 -31.85
N LEU A 40 -3.70 -52.91 -33.01
CA LEU A 40 -3.18 -51.57 -33.29
C LEU A 40 -3.77 -50.53 -32.33
N ILE A 41 -5.09 -50.59 -32.08
CA ILE A 41 -5.75 -49.71 -31.12
C ILE A 41 -5.16 -49.88 -29.72
N VAL A 42 -5.03 -51.11 -29.24
CA VAL A 42 -4.45 -51.40 -27.93
C VAL A 42 -3.02 -50.88 -27.85
N LEU A 43 -2.21 -51.09 -28.89
CA LEU A 43 -0.82 -50.62 -28.95
C LEU A 43 -0.72 -49.09 -28.89
N VAL A 44 -1.59 -48.38 -29.61
CA VAL A 44 -1.62 -46.90 -29.57
C VAL A 44 -2.03 -46.41 -28.18
N PHE A 45 -3.05 -47.03 -27.57
CA PHE A 45 -3.48 -46.66 -26.22
C PHE A 45 -2.42 -46.96 -25.16
N THR A 46 -1.70 -48.09 -25.25
CA THR A 46 -0.62 -48.41 -24.31
C THR A 46 0.56 -47.45 -24.46
N MET A 47 0.90 -47.05 -25.69
CA MET A 47 1.92 -46.02 -25.95
C MET A 47 1.51 -44.66 -25.36
N LEU A 48 0.27 -44.20 -25.62
CA LEU A 48 -0.24 -42.94 -25.05
C LEU A 48 -0.30 -42.99 -23.52
N PHE A 49 -0.75 -44.12 -22.95
CA PHE A 49 -0.77 -44.33 -21.51
C PHE A 49 0.64 -44.29 -20.93
N GLY A 50 1.62 -44.93 -21.58
CA GLY A 50 3.02 -44.87 -21.19
C GLY A 50 3.56 -43.44 -21.16
N VAL A 51 3.27 -42.63 -22.19
CA VAL A 51 3.66 -41.21 -22.23
C VAL A 51 3.01 -40.43 -21.09
N ILE A 52 1.72 -40.64 -20.80
CA ILE A 52 1.02 -39.97 -19.70
C ILE A 52 1.62 -40.37 -18.35
N VAL A 53 1.90 -41.66 -18.13
CA VAL A 53 2.52 -42.16 -16.90
C VAL A 53 3.91 -41.55 -16.71
N ILE A 54 4.71 -41.45 -17.78
CA ILE A 54 6.02 -40.79 -17.74
C ILE A 54 5.87 -39.29 -17.43
N LEU A 55 4.94 -38.58 -18.09
CA LEU A 55 4.69 -37.15 -17.85
C LEU A 55 4.21 -36.87 -16.41
N LEU A 56 3.37 -37.75 -15.85
CA LEU A 56 2.90 -37.67 -14.46
C LEU A 56 4.01 -38.03 -13.46
N GLY A 57 4.75 -39.11 -13.71
CA GLY A 57 5.84 -39.57 -12.84
C GLY A 57 7.06 -38.66 -12.83
N THR A 58 7.36 -38.00 -13.95
CA THR A 58 8.39 -36.94 -14.04
C THR A 58 7.91 -35.61 -13.46
N GLY A 59 6.63 -35.50 -13.10
CA GLY A 59 6.05 -34.29 -12.53
C GLY A 59 6.00 -33.12 -13.52
N SER A 60 6.13 -33.34 -14.83
CA SER A 60 6.15 -32.29 -15.86
C SER A 60 4.93 -31.37 -15.83
N PHE A 61 3.73 -31.91 -15.52
CA PHE A 61 2.51 -31.11 -15.30
C PHE A 61 2.57 -30.22 -14.05
N THR A 62 3.30 -30.64 -13.01
CA THR A 62 3.50 -29.89 -11.76
C THR A 62 4.74 -29.00 -11.77
N ALA A 63 5.70 -29.28 -12.65
CA ALA A 63 6.97 -28.56 -12.76
C ALA A 63 6.73 -27.08 -13.11
N GLY A 64 5.88 -26.80 -14.10
CA GLY A 64 5.49 -25.44 -14.45
C GLY A 64 4.79 -24.70 -13.30
N GLN A 65 3.91 -25.36 -12.54
CA GLN A 65 3.27 -24.74 -11.37
C GLN A 65 4.26 -24.43 -10.25
N ASN A 66 5.20 -25.35 -9.99
CA ASN A 66 6.23 -25.15 -8.98
C ASN A 66 7.20 -24.02 -9.34
N GLU A 67 7.55 -23.88 -10.62
CA GLU A 67 8.36 -22.76 -11.11
C GLU A 67 7.63 -21.42 -10.96
N ASN A 68 6.32 -21.40 -11.23
CA ASN A 68 5.47 -20.23 -11.08
C ASN A 68 5.33 -19.79 -9.62
N ILE A 69 5.09 -20.74 -8.70
CA ILE A 69 5.04 -20.48 -7.26
C ILE A 69 6.39 -19.91 -6.78
N LYS A 70 7.51 -20.52 -7.20
CA LYS A 70 8.85 -20.02 -6.86
C LYS A 70 9.11 -18.62 -7.40
N ALA A 71 8.64 -18.31 -8.61
CA ALA A 71 8.75 -16.97 -9.17
C ALA A 71 7.94 -15.96 -8.34
N MET A 72 6.68 -16.26 -8.00
CA MET A 72 5.86 -15.40 -7.15
C MET A 72 6.45 -15.20 -5.76
N GLN A 73 7.03 -16.25 -5.16
CA GLN A 73 7.71 -16.15 -3.86
C GLN A 73 8.94 -15.24 -3.93
N ARG A 74 9.71 -15.31 -5.02
CA ARG A 74 10.85 -14.40 -5.24
C ARG A 74 10.38 -12.95 -5.37
N GLU A 75 9.40 -12.68 -6.22
CA GLU A 75 8.83 -11.34 -6.39
C GLU A 75 8.30 -10.79 -5.07
N LEU A 76 7.55 -11.60 -4.31
CA LEU A 76 7.06 -11.21 -2.99
C LEU A 76 8.20 -10.92 -2.02
N SER A 77 9.26 -11.73 -2.01
CA SER A 77 10.43 -11.51 -1.15
C SER A 77 11.16 -10.22 -1.51
N TYR A 78 11.38 -9.97 -2.80
CA TYR A 78 12.01 -8.73 -3.26
C TYR A 78 11.19 -7.51 -2.88
N MET A 79 9.88 -7.55 -3.08
CA MET A 79 8.97 -6.46 -2.71
C MET A 79 8.94 -6.23 -1.20
N ARG A 80 8.88 -7.31 -0.41
CA ARG A 80 8.95 -7.25 1.05
C ARG A 80 10.23 -6.54 1.49
N ASP A 81 11.37 -6.97 0.97
CA ASP A 81 12.67 -6.44 1.36
C ASP A 81 12.83 -4.96 0.94
N ASP A 82 12.34 -4.58 -0.24
CA ASP A 82 12.32 -3.18 -0.66
C ASP A 82 11.38 -2.32 0.20
N ILE A 83 10.15 -2.79 0.49
CA ILE A 83 9.22 -2.09 1.38
C ILE A 83 9.85 -1.87 2.75
N TYR A 84 10.45 -2.91 3.36
CA TYR A 84 11.14 -2.77 4.65
C TYR A 84 12.23 -1.70 4.61
N LYS A 85 13.02 -1.67 3.53
CA LYS A 85 14.09 -0.69 3.36
C LYS A 85 13.54 0.73 3.15
N GLN A 86 12.56 0.91 2.26
CA GLN A 86 11.99 2.22 1.93
C GLN A 86 11.24 2.83 3.11
N PHE A 87 10.35 2.06 3.74
CA PHE A 87 9.59 2.51 4.92
C PHE A 87 10.52 2.72 6.12
N GLY A 88 11.54 1.87 6.27
CA GLY A 88 12.60 2.06 7.26
C GLY A 88 13.35 3.38 7.07
N ASN A 89 13.80 3.67 5.85
CA ASN A 89 14.45 4.93 5.50
C ASN A 89 13.54 6.14 5.75
N LEU A 90 12.26 6.05 5.38
CA LEU A 90 11.29 7.12 5.63
C LEU A 90 11.12 7.39 7.13
N SER A 91 11.16 6.35 7.95
CA SER A 91 11.13 6.47 9.41
C SER A 91 12.36 7.19 9.94
N VAL A 92 13.55 6.93 9.38
CA VAL A 92 14.79 7.67 9.70
C VAL A 92 14.68 9.14 9.30
N TYR A 93 14.19 9.42 8.09
CA TYR A 93 13.95 10.80 7.65
C TYR A 93 12.93 11.50 8.54
N ALA A 94 11.91 10.80 9.05
CA ALA A 94 10.93 11.40 9.95
C ALA A 94 11.58 11.81 11.28
N VAL A 95 12.49 10.99 11.81
CA VAL A 95 13.29 11.31 13.00
C VAL A 95 14.14 12.57 12.79
N ASP A 96 14.82 12.68 11.65
CA ASP A 96 15.63 13.86 11.33
C ASP A 96 14.78 15.12 11.11
N LEU A 97 13.63 14.98 10.45
CA LEU A 97 12.67 16.07 10.27
C LEU A 97 12.14 16.56 11.62
N SER A 98 11.70 15.66 12.50
CA SER A 98 11.21 15.99 13.84
C SER A 98 12.26 16.75 14.65
N ARG A 99 13.49 16.22 14.72
CA ARG A 99 14.60 16.89 15.41
C ARG A 99 14.82 18.30 14.87
N GLY A 100 14.92 18.44 13.55
CA GLY A 100 15.18 19.73 12.92
C GLY A 100 14.06 20.76 13.11
N LEU A 101 12.80 20.33 13.02
CA LEU A 101 11.64 21.19 13.29
C LEU A 101 11.60 21.61 14.76
N SER A 102 11.79 20.65 15.68
CA SER A 102 11.78 20.92 17.12
C SER A 102 12.83 21.94 17.54
N GLU A 103 14.08 21.73 17.14
CA GLU A 103 15.19 22.64 17.47
C GLU A 103 14.96 24.04 16.88
N SER A 104 14.45 24.12 15.66
CA SER A 104 14.22 25.38 14.95
C SER A 104 13.06 26.18 15.55
N MET A 105 11.92 25.53 15.80
CA MET A 105 10.74 26.15 16.39
C MET A 105 11.01 26.61 17.84
N GLU A 106 11.67 25.78 18.64
CA GLU A 106 12.04 26.15 20.02
C GLU A 106 12.98 27.35 20.03
N LYS A 107 14.01 27.35 19.16
CA LYS A 107 14.91 28.50 19.02
C LYS A 107 14.18 29.78 18.59
N ASN A 108 13.24 29.67 17.64
CA ASN A 108 12.45 30.82 17.18
C ASN A 108 11.64 31.44 18.33
N LEU A 109 10.96 30.61 19.13
CA LEU A 109 10.20 31.06 20.29
C LEU A 109 11.09 31.65 21.38
N LEU A 110 12.23 31.01 21.68
CA LEU A 110 13.20 31.52 22.68
C LEU A 110 13.73 32.91 22.30
N ASN A 111 13.98 33.17 21.01
CA ASN A 111 14.38 34.50 20.53
C ASN A 111 13.28 35.57 20.73
N ARG A 112 12.02 35.15 20.86
CA ARG A 112 10.87 36.00 21.17
C ARG A 112 10.56 36.07 22.67
N GLY A 113 11.39 35.44 23.51
CA GLY A 113 11.18 35.36 24.96
C GLY A 113 10.07 34.40 25.40
N LEU A 114 9.65 33.49 24.51
CA LEU A 114 8.56 32.52 24.73
C LEU A 114 9.11 31.09 24.79
N GLN A 115 8.33 30.19 25.39
CA GLN A 115 8.59 28.75 25.37
C GLN A 115 7.54 28.04 24.51
N ILE A 116 7.84 26.79 24.13
CA ILE A 116 6.94 25.94 23.33
C ILE A 116 5.54 25.81 23.96
N LYS A 117 5.47 25.70 25.29
CA LYS A 117 4.21 25.62 26.05
C LYS A 117 3.32 26.86 25.91
N ASP A 118 3.90 28.00 25.53
CA ASP A 118 3.17 29.26 25.39
C ASP A 118 2.51 29.39 24.00
N LEU A 119 2.94 28.57 23.03
CA LEU A 119 2.46 28.59 21.65
C LEU A 119 0.93 28.52 21.50
N PRO A 120 0.19 27.67 22.25
CA PRO A 120 -1.28 27.63 22.15
C PRO A 120 -1.97 28.94 22.56
N ASN A 121 -1.30 29.79 23.35
CA ASN A 121 -1.83 31.09 23.79
C ASN A 121 -1.51 32.22 22.81
N HIS A 122 -0.70 31.95 21.79
CA HIS A 122 -0.21 32.91 20.81
C HIS A 122 -0.53 32.46 19.36
N PRO A 123 -1.82 32.34 19.00
CA PRO A 123 -2.23 31.91 17.66
C PRO A 123 -1.71 32.82 16.55
N GLU A 124 -1.44 34.09 16.84
CA GLU A 124 -0.85 35.08 15.94
C GLU A 124 0.58 34.71 15.48
N LEU A 125 1.28 33.85 16.23
CA LEU A 125 2.64 33.41 15.90
C LEU A 125 2.67 32.14 15.05
N LEU A 126 1.56 31.41 14.93
CA LEU A 126 1.52 30.11 14.26
C LEU A 126 1.91 30.23 12.78
N GLU A 127 1.44 31.25 12.09
CA GLU A 127 1.75 31.47 10.67
C GLU A 127 3.25 31.62 10.45
N ASP A 128 3.88 32.51 11.20
CA ASP A 128 5.32 32.80 11.11
C ASP A 128 6.17 31.57 11.47
N ILE A 129 5.83 30.88 12.56
CA ILE A 129 6.58 29.69 13.00
C ILE A 129 6.51 28.58 11.96
N ILE A 130 5.32 28.33 11.39
CA ILE A 130 5.14 27.31 10.36
C ILE A 130 5.81 27.74 9.04
N GLU A 131 5.73 29.02 8.69
CA GLU A 131 6.36 29.58 7.49
C GLU A 131 7.88 29.40 7.50
N ASN A 132 8.53 29.63 8.65
CA ASN A 132 9.97 29.45 8.81
C ASN A 132 10.45 28.01 8.56
N GLU A 133 9.56 27.02 8.68
CA GLU A 133 9.87 25.61 8.44
C GLU A 133 9.51 25.13 7.03
N TYR A 134 8.94 25.98 6.18
CA TYR A 134 8.51 25.61 4.82
C TYR A 134 9.64 24.96 4.01
N GLU A 135 10.80 25.60 3.93
CA GLU A 135 11.94 25.11 3.14
C GLU A 135 12.43 23.75 3.65
N ARG A 136 12.42 23.55 4.98
CA ARG A 136 12.79 22.27 5.59
C ARG A 136 11.80 21.18 5.21
N LEU A 137 10.50 21.46 5.26
CA LEU A 137 9.45 20.53 4.87
C LEU A 137 9.59 20.17 3.38
N LEU A 138 9.72 21.17 2.51
CA LEU A 138 9.91 20.98 1.08
C LEU A 138 11.14 20.13 0.76
N PHE A 139 12.29 20.47 1.34
CA PHE A 139 13.53 19.70 1.17
C PHE A 139 13.38 18.26 1.67
N SER A 140 12.77 18.06 2.84
CA SER A 140 12.51 16.73 3.40
C SER A 140 11.58 15.91 2.51
N LEU A 141 10.52 16.50 1.96
CA LEU A 141 9.60 15.86 1.01
C LEU A 141 10.37 15.34 -0.22
N GLN A 142 11.18 16.20 -0.82
CA GLN A 142 11.99 15.86 -2.00
C GLN A 142 13.04 14.79 -1.70
N LYS A 143 13.77 14.93 -0.58
CA LYS A 143 14.78 13.97 -0.13
C LYS A 143 14.17 12.59 0.15
N ALA A 144 13.01 12.56 0.79
CA ALA A 144 12.29 11.35 1.12
C ALA A 144 11.61 10.69 -0.08
N LYS A 145 11.42 11.41 -1.20
CA LYS A 145 10.62 10.97 -2.36
C LYS A 145 9.25 10.44 -1.95
N SER A 146 8.64 11.09 -0.96
CA SER A 146 7.32 10.74 -0.42
C SER A 146 6.21 11.46 -1.20
N SER A 147 4.95 11.03 -1.02
CA SER A 147 3.81 11.69 -1.65
C SER A 147 3.32 12.91 -0.88
N GLY A 148 3.82 13.11 0.35
CA GLY A 148 3.49 14.25 1.16
C GLY A 148 4.34 14.34 2.42
N VAL A 149 4.40 15.54 2.98
CA VAL A 149 5.06 15.85 4.25
C VAL A 149 4.14 16.74 5.05
N PHE A 150 4.14 16.58 6.36
CA PHE A 150 3.29 17.38 7.23
C PHE A 150 3.94 17.72 8.56
N VAL A 151 3.48 18.83 9.13
CA VAL A 151 3.66 19.21 10.51
C VAL A 151 2.31 19.63 11.07
N ILE A 152 1.96 19.17 12.26
CA ILE A 152 0.71 19.47 12.97
C ILE A 152 1.09 19.84 14.41
N LEU A 153 0.81 21.08 14.80
CA LEU A 153 1.12 21.60 16.13
C LEU A 153 -0.07 21.36 17.06
N ASP A 154 0.18 21.17 18.37
CA ASP A 154 -0.86 21.12 19.40
C ASP A 154 -1.33 22.53 19.77
N ALA A 155 -1.74 23.28 18.75
CA ALA A 155 -2.26 24.64 18.83
C ALA A 155 -3.30 24.84 17.71
N THR A 156 -4.22 25.78 17.90
CA THR A 156 -5.21 26.14 16.89
C THR A 156 -5.16 27.63 16.58
N VAL A 157 -5.47 27.99 15.34
CA VAL A 157 -5.57 29.38 14.87
C VAL A 157 -6.70 30.12 15.57
N ASN A 158 -7.79 29.44 15.95
CA ASN A 158 -8.90 30.08 16.65
C ASN A 158 -9.43 29.21 17.81
N PRO A 159 -8.96 29.47 19.05
CA PRO A 159 -9.39 28.71 20.23
C PRO A 159 -10.84 28.94 20.62
N ASN A 160 -11.50 29.97 20.09
CA ASN A 160 -12.89 30.31 20.43
C ASN A 160 -13.93 29.56 19.58
N LEU A 161 -13.50 28.76 18.60
CA LEU A 161 -14.42 27.96 17.79
C LEU A 161 -14.89 26.72 18.56
N GLU A 162 -16.14 26.32 18.35
CA GLU A 162 -16.73 25.12 18.98
C GLU A 162 -15.91 23.85 18.72
N ASN A 163 -15.31 23.75 17.53
CA ASN A 163 -14.48 22.60 17.13
C ASN A 163 -12.97 22.81 17.39
N ALA A 164 -12.55 23.85 18.10
CA ALA A 164 -11.14 24.15 18.36
C ALA A 164 -10.38 23.00 19.05
N ALA A 165 -11.08 22.22 19.89
CA ALA A 165 -10.51 21.04 20.53
C ALA A 165 -9.99 19.98 19.54
N TYR A 166 -10.52 19.95 18.31
CA TYR A 166 -10.17 18.99 17.26
C TYR A 166 -9.53 19.63 16.03
N SER A 167 -9.33 20.94 16.02
CA SER A 167 -8.70 21.67 14.94
C SER A 167 -7.25 21.94 15.30
N ARG A 168 -6.30 21.55 14.46
CA ARG A 168 -4.87 21.77 14.72
C ARG A 168 -4.18 22.47 13.57
N ALA A 169 -3.44 23.52 13.89
CA ALA A 169 -2.67 24.30 12.95
C ALA A 169 -1.45 23.51 12.47
N GLY A 170 -1.02 23.78 11.24
CA GLY A 170 0.11 23.07 10.65
C GLY A 170 0.29 23.40 9.18
N LEU A 171 1.16 22.65 8.52
CA LEU A 171 1.35 22.68 7.08
C LEU A 171 1.38 21.26 6.54
N TYR A 172 0.64 21.00 5.48
CA TYR A 172 0.64 19.73 4.75
C TYR A 172 0.94 20.00 3.29
N LEU A 173 2.09 19.55 2.82
CA LEU A 173 2.48 19.63 1.40
C LEU A 173 2.28 18.26 0.76
N LYS A 174 1.61 18.24 -0.39
CA LYS A 174 1.44 17.05 -1.23
C LYS A 174 2.27 17.15 -2.49
N ASN A 175 2.91 16.06 -2.86
CA ASN A 175 3.46 15.86 -4.19
C ASN A 175 2.45 15.10 -5.05
N MET A 176 1.84 15.77 -6.02
CA MET A 176 0.83 15.16 -6.91
C MET A 176 1.43 14.21 -7.94
N GLU A 177 2.76 14.28 -8.14
CA GLU A 177 3.49 13.45 -9.09
C GLU A 177 4.66 12.74 -8.40
N PRO A 178 4.38 11.84 -7.43
CA PRO A 178 5.41 11.30 -6.55
C PRO A 178 6.39 10.35 -7.25
N ASN A 179 6.07 9.92 -8.48
CA ASN A 179 6.91 9.03 -9.30
C ASN A 179 7.76 9.74 -10.36
N ILE A 180 7.52 11.03 -10.63
CA ILE A 180 8.26 11.72 -11.67
C ILE A 180 9.59 12.18 -11.07
N ILE A 181 10.69 11.59 -11.56
CA ILE A 181 12.08 12.02 -11.30
C ILE A 181 12.39 13.28 -12.14
N SER A 182 11.48 14.25 -12.18
CA SER A 182 11.67 15.51 -12.88
C SER A 182 12.26 16.51 -11.90
N SER A 183 13.51 16.89 -12.13
CA SER A 183 14.21 17.96 -11.42
C SER A 183 13.65 19.36 -11.72
N SER A 184 12.61 19.48 -12.55
CA SER A 184 12.21 20.76 -13.15
C SER A 184 10.96 21.39 -12.55
N ALA A 185 10.04 20.62 -11.95
CA ALA A 185 8.95 21.14 -11.12
C ALA A 185 8.18 19.97 -10.47
N PRO A 186 8.41 19.62 -9.19
CA PRO A 186 7.47 18.76 -8.50
C PRO A 186 6.12 19.49 -8.41
N THR A 187 5.02 18.83 -8.79
CA THR A 187 3.66 19.39 -8.68
C THR A 187 3.23 19.39 -7.21
N ILE A 188 3.83 20.30 -6.45
CA ILE A 188 3.61 20.43 -5.00
C ILE A 188 2.41 21.34 -4.76
N GLN A 189 1.51 20.89 -3.90
CA GLN A 189 0.32 21.62 -3.50
C GLN A 189 0.21 21.68 -1.98
N VAL A 190 -0.40 22.75 -1.47
CA VAL A 190 -0.72 22.87 -0.05
C VAL A 190 -2.09 22.25 0.21
N LEU A 191 -2.13 21.15 0.97
CA LEU A 191 -3.38 20.49 1.37
C LEU A 191 -3.97 21.10 2.64
N ARG A 192 -3.13 21.47 3.61
CA ARG A 192 -3.54 22.12 4.86
C ARG A 192 -2.55 23.21 5.24
N GLY A 193 -3.01 24.25 5.91
CA GLY A 193 -2.18 25.33 6.45
C GLY A 193 -2.45 26.70 5.86
N PHE A 194 -1.70 27.71 6.31
CA PHE A 194 -1.89 29.11 5.96
C PHE A 194 -1.80 29.36 4.45
N PRO A 195 -2.80 30.01 3.82
CA PRO A 195 -2.80 30.23 2.37
C PRO A 195 -1.72 31.25 1.95
N ASN A 196 -1.28 32.11 2.86
CA ASN A 196 -0.19 33.05 2.62
C ASN A 196 1.15 32.34 2.41
N ILE A 197 1.43 31.25 3.13
CA ILE A 197 2.63 30.42 2.93
C ILE A 197 2.63 29.87 1.50
N ALA A 198 1.48 29.40 1.02
CA ALA A 198 1.34 28.95 -0.37
C ALA A 198 1.59 30.09 -1.37
N ARG A 199 0.97 31.26 -1.14
CA ARG A 199 1.11 32.43 -2.02
C ARG A 199 2.56 32.93 -2.13
N LYS A 200 3.27 33.05 -1.00
CA LYS A 200 4.66 33.53 -0.97
C LYS A 200 5.60 32.59 -1.72
N ASN A 201 5.34 31.29 -1.64
CA ASN A 201 6.14 30.26 -2.29
C ASN A 201 5.61 29.86 -3.68
N SER A 202 4.66 30.61 -4.25
CA SER A 202 4.04 30.34 -5.55
C SER A 202 3.46 28.92 -5.69
N LEU A 203 2.95 28.37 -4.59
CA LEU A 203 2.32 27.05 -4.56
C LEU A 203 0.81 27.16 -4.75
N PRO A 204 0.19 26.30 -5.58
CA PRO A 204 -1.25 26.16 -5.62
C PRO A 204 -1.78 25.52 -4.33
N LEU A 205 -3.01 25.90 -3.96
CA LEU A 205 -3.78 25.18 -2.95
C LEU A 205 -4.42 23.95 -3.58
N HIS A 206 -4.44 22.85 -2.82
CA HIS A 206 -5.18 21.66 -3.22
C HIS A 206 -6.68 21.95 -3.31
N SER A 207 -7.41 21.26 -4.19
CA SER A 207 -8.86 21.47 -4.37
C SER A 207 -9.67 21.20 -3.10
N GLN A 208 -9.18 20.29 -2.27
CA GLN A 208 -9.73 19.94 -0.96
C GLN A 208 -9.00 20.65 0.19
N TRP A 209 -8.39 21.82 -0.05
CA TRP A 209 -7.63 22.55 0.96
C TRP A 209 -8.48 22.96 2.17
N ALA A 210 -7.89 22.97 3.35
CA ALA A 210 -8.48 23.53 4.56
C ALA A 210 -7.40 24.19 5.43
N MET A 211 -7.81 25.17 6.24
CA MET A 211 -6.89 25.94 7.09
C MET A 211 -6.15 25.09 8.12
N GLU A 212 -6.87 24.18 8.79
CA GLU A 212 -6.37 23.35 9.89
C GLU A 212 -6.71 21.87 9.67
N MET A 213 -6.00 21.00 10.39
CA MET A 213 -6.20 19.56 10.39
C MET A 213 -7.28 19.18 11.40
N ASP A 214 -8.27 18.41 10.94
CA ASP A 214 -9.21 17.73 11.84
C ASP A 214 -8.55 16.48 12.43
N ILE A 215 -8.41 16.45 13.75
CA ILE A 215 -7.78 15.34 14.48
C ILE A 215 -8.77 14.32 15.04
N ARG A 216 -10.06 14.41 14.70
CA ARG A 216 -11.06 13.39 15.10
C ARG A 216 -10.71 12.05 14.44
N GLY A 217 -10.43 11.04 15.27
CA GLY A 217 -10.03 9.71 14.79
C GLY A 217 -8.65 9.68 14.10
N ALA A 218 -7.85 10.73 14.23
CA ALA A 218 -6.52 10.80 13.63
C ALA A 218 -5.48 10.04 14.49
N CYS A 219 -5.42 8.72 14.36
CA CYS A 219 -4.45 7.89 15.07
C CYS A 219 -2.99 8.31 14.80
N TYR A 220 -2.72 8.80 13.59
CA TYR A 220 -1.42 9.35 13.18
C TYR A 220 -1.02 10.63 13.95
N TYR A 221 -1.97 11.31 14.57
CA TYR A 221 -1.72 12.43 15.48
C TYR A 221 -1.70 11.94 16.93
N GLN A 222 -2.77 11.29 17.39
CA GLN A 222 -2.97 10.97 18.81
C GLN A 222 -1.93 9.99 19.36
N LEU A 223 -1.64 8.89 18.66
CA LEU A 223 -0.79 7.83 19.18
C LEU A 223 0.69 8.24 19.37
N PRO A 224 1.33 8.97 18.44
CA PRO A 224 2.66 9.54 18.68
C PRO A 224 2.73 10.46 19.90
N LEU A 225 1.73 11.35 20.07
CA LEU A 225 1.66 12.26 21.21
C LEU A 225 1.53 11.49 22.53
N GLU A 226 0.58 10.56 22.61
CA GLU A 226 0.36 9.76 23.82
C GLU A 226 1.58 8.92 24.19
N ARG A 227 2.22 8.32 23.18
CA ARG A 227 3.43 7.50 23.37
C ARG A 227 4.58 8.35 23.93
N ALA A 228 4.78 9.56 23.42
CA ALA A 228 5.76 10.51 23.93
C ALA A 228 5.47 10.95 25.37
N LYS A 229 4.21 11.23 25.69
CA LYS A 229 3.79 11.62 27.06
C LYS A 229 3.98 10.48 28.05
N LYS A 230 3.71 9.23 27.63
CA LYS A 230 3.75 8.05 28.51
C LYS A 230 5.15 7.48 28.72
N TYR A 231 6.00 7.54 27.70
CA TYR A 231 7.31 6.88 27.73
C TYR A 231 8.45 7.84 27.36
N ARG A 232 9.49 7.90 28.19
CA ARG A 232 10.74 8.60 27.88
C ARG A 232 11.67 7.68 27.09
N LEU A 233 11.36 7.50 25.81
CA LEU A 233 12.16 6.74 24.86
C LEU A 233 12.96 7.69 23.95
N PRO A 234 14.08 7.22 23.36
CA PRO A 234 14.72 7.93 22.27
C PRO A 234 13.73 8.24 21.14
N LEU A 235 13.87 9.40 20.50
CA LEU A 235 12.99 9.85 19.40
C LEU A 235 12.84 8.80 18.28
N SER A 236 13.92 8.06 17.98
CA SER A 236 13.92 6.95 17.01
C SER A 236 13.00 5.77 17.36
N ARG A 237 12.43 5.72 18.56
CA ARG A 237 11.48 4.68 19.02
C ARG A 237 10.06 5.23 19.26
N LEU A 238 9.82 6.48 18.90
CA LEU A 238 8.54 7.18 19.08
C LEU A 238 7.76 7.38 17.77
N TYR A 239 8.32 7.01 16.62
CA TYR A 239 7.58 7.03 15.36
C TYR A 239 6.44 6.00 15.36
N TYR A 240 5.43 6.27 14.55
CA TYR A 240 4.25 5.45 14.36
C TYR A 240 3.89 5.41 12.89
N TRP A 241 3.71 4.20 12.37
CA TRP A 241 3.10 3.99 11.07
C TRP A 241 1.61 3.73 11.25
N SER A 242 0.79 4.57 10.64
CA SER A 242 -0.65 4.31 10.58
C SER A 242 -0.93 3.15 9.63
N PRO A 243 -1.95 2.32 9.91
CA PRO A 243 -2.62 1.56 8.86
C PRO A 243 -3.11 2.52 7.76
N SER A 244 -3.46 1.99 6.58
CA SER A 244 -3.97 2.89 5.55
C SER A 244 -5.33 3.45 5.95
N LEU A 245 -5.51 4.75 5.72
CA LEU A 245 -6.71 5.50 6.06
C LEU A 245 -7.04 6.49 4.96
N ILE A 246 -8.29 6.96 4.93
CA ILE A 246 -8.68 8.08 4.08
C ILE A 246 -8.39 9.35 4.87
N LEU A 247 -7.58 10.25 4.31
CA LEU A 247 -7.25 11.52 4.94
C LEU A 247 -8.54 12.31 5.25
N PRO A 248 -8.72 12.83 6.47
CA PRO A 248 -9.94 13.56 6.83
C PRO A 248 -10.21 14.74 5.89
N GLY A 249 -11.42 14.75 5.31
CA GLY A 249 -11.85 15.77 4.35
C GLY A 249 -11.28 15.59 2.94
N THR A 250 -10.72 14.42 2.62
CA THR A 250 -10.26 14.07 1.26
C THR A 250 -10.80 12.70 0.82
N SER A 251 -10.52 12.33 -0.43
CA SER A 251 -10.79 10.99 -0.97
C SER A 251 -9.52 10.15 -1.11
N GLU A 252 -8.42 10.59 -0.51
CA GLU A 252 -7.10 9.99 -0.72
C GLU A 252 -6.79 8.95 0.33
N LYS A 253 -6.47 7.74 -0.11
CA LYS A 253 -6.05 6.64 0.74
C LYS A 253 -4.52 6.70 0.94
N VAL A 254 -4.08 6.77 2.19
CA VAL A 254 -2.66 7.00 2.53
C VAL A 254 -2.24 6.16 3.73
N MET A 255 -0.94 5.88 3.84
CA MET A 255 -0.27 5.50 5.09
C MET A 255 0.62 6.66 5.54
N LEU A 256 0.65 6.93 6.85
CA LEU A 256 1.39 8.06 7.42
C LEU A 256 2.45 7.56 8.40
N CYS A 257 3.71 7.98 8.19
CA CYS A 257 4.77 7.84 9.17
C CYS A 257 4.82 9.10 10.01
N SER A 258 4.36 9.02 11.25
CA SER A 258 4.21 10.17 12.16
C SER A 258 5.15 10.05 13.33
N ILE A 259 5.68 11.16 13.81
CA ILE A 259 6.61 11.20 14.93
C ILE A 259 6.35 12.46 15.75
N PRO A 260 6.43 12.40 17.10
CA PRO A 260 6.19 13.57 17.93
C PRO A 260 7.28 14.63 17.73
N LEU A 261 6.92 15.88 17.93
CA LEU A 261 7.83 17.01 18.12
C LEU A 261 8.04 17.22 19.61
N LEU A 262 9.30 17.25 20.05
CA LEU A 262 9.68 17.37 21.46
C LEU A 262 10.51 18.64 21.67
N ASP A 263 10.23 19.40 22.71
CA ASP A 263 11.11 20.49 23.14
C ASP A 263 12.35 19.95 23.90
N SER A 264 13.29 20.83 24.24
CA SER A 264 14.49 20.46 25.01
C SER A 264 14.20 19.89 26.41
N TYR A 265 13.01 20.12 26.95
CA TYR A 265 12.53 19.59 28.22
C TYR A 265 11.81 18.22 28.07
N GLY A 266 11.61 17.75 26.84
CA GLY A 266 10.90 16.52 26.52
C GLY A 266 9.38 16.65 26.51
N ASN A 267 8.84 17.87 26.50
CA ASN A 267 7.41 18.10 26.31
C ASN A 267 7.05 17.94 24.84
N VAL A 268 5.96 17.22 24.58
CA VAL A 268 5.42 17.09 23.22
C VAL A 268 4.51 18.27 22.89
N PHE A 269 4.66 18.80 21.68
CA PHE A 269 3.89 19.98 21.23
C PHE A 269 3.33 19.84 19.81
N GLY A 270 3.43 18.66 19.21
CA GLY A 270 2.92 18.39 17.87
C GLY A 270 3.46 17.09 17.31
N VAL A 271 3.18 16.85 16.04
CA VAL A 271 3.73 15.76 15.24
C VAL A 271 4.17 16.27 13.89
N CYS A 272 5.15 15.60 13.30
CA CYS A 272 5.46 15.74 11.89
C CYS A 272 5.61 14.37 11.25
N GLY A 273 5.71 14.33 9.93
CA GLY A 273 5.82 13.06 9.26
C GLY A 273 5.73 13.12 7.76
N PHE A 274 5.64 11.93 7.18
CA PHE A 274 5.55 11.72 5.74
C PHE A 274 4.35 10.86 5.36
N GLU A 275 3.90 11.06 4.13
CA GLU A 275 2.81 10.34 3.50
C GLU A 275 3.33 9.37 2.45
N VAL A 276 2.75 8.16 2.43
CA VAL A 276 2.79 7.25 1.30
C VAL A 276 1.36 7.06 0.80
N SER A 277 1.04 7.68 -0.33
CA SER A 277 -0.28 7.57 -0.96
C SER A 277 -0.46 6.21 -1.64
N SER A 278 -1.72 5.79 -1.79
CA SER A 278 -2.05 4.60 -2.56
C SER A 278 -1.56 4.69 -4.00
N MET A 279 -1.50 5.89 -4.58
CA MET A 279 -0.98 6.09 -5.94
C MET A 279 0.52 5.88 -6.00
N LEU A 280 1.30 6.48 -5.09
CA LEU A 280 2.74 6.26 -4.99
C LEU A 280 3.03 4.76 -4.80
N PHE A 281 2.40 4.14 -3.80
CA PHE A 281 2.55 2.71 -3.54
C PHE A 281 2.23 1.86 -4.77
N LYS A 282 1.12 2.16 -5.46
CA LYS A 282 0.72 1.45 -6.67
C LYS A 282 1.77 1.56 -7.77
N LEU A 283 2.28 2.75 -8.05
CA LEU A 283 3.24 2.94 -9.13
C LEU A 283 4.63 2.38 -8.80
N THR A 284 5.01 2.32 -7.52
CA THR A 284 6.30 1.75 -7.08
C THR A 284 6.25 0.22 -7.05
N TYR A 285 5.15 -0.36 -6.58
CA TYR A 285 5.07 -1.79 -6.24
C TYR A 285 4.10 -2.58 -7.13
N MET A 286 3.78 -2.07 -8.32
CA MET A 286 2.99 -2.82 -9.29
C MET A 286 3.80 -4.03 -9.76
N PRO A 287 3.30 -5.27 -9.54
CA PRO A 287 3.99 -6.47 -10.01
C PRO A 287 4.02 -6.53 -11.53
N ASP A 288 5.05 -7.18 -12.09
CA ASP A 288 5.11 -7.47 -13.51
C ASP A 288 3.92 -8.36 -13.92
N ASN A 289 3.10 -7.85 -14.84
CA ASN A 289 1.90 -8.50 -15.32
C ASN A 289 2.09 -9.18 -16.70
N SER A 290 3.32 -9.23 -17.22
CA SER A 290 3.66 -9.83 -18.51
C SER A 290 3.21 -11.30 -18.63
N ASN A 291 3.44 -12.07 -17.56
CA ASN A 291 3.08 -13.50 -17.48
C ASN A 291 1.74 -13.74 -16.77
N TYR A 292 1.26 -12.78 -15.97
CA TYR A 292 0.05 -12.91 -15.16
C TYR A 292 -0.79 -11.64 -15.21
N SER A 293 -1.95 -11.72 -15.86
CA SER A 293 -2.83 -10.55 -16.03
C SER A 293 -3.59 -10.13 -14.76
N ARG A 294 -3.59 -10.97 -13.71
CA ARG A 294 -4.37 -10.76 -12.46
C ARG A 294 -3.50 -10.81 -11.19
N ILE A 295 -2.25 -10.42 -11.30
CA ILE A 295 -1.35 -10.32 -10.15
C ILE A 295 -1.47 -8.93 -9.52
N PHE A 296 -1.51 -8.90 -8.19
CA PHE A 296 -1.50 -7.67 -7.39
C PHE A 296 -0.71 -7.89 -6.11
N SER A 297 -0.28 -6.77 -5.53
CA SER A 297 0.43 -6.71 -4.28
C SER A 297 -0.39 -5.95 -3.25
N MET A 298 -0.28 -6.37 -2.00
CA MET A 298 -1.01 -5.78 -0.89
C MET A 298 -0.09 -5.62 0.31
N LEU A 299 0.00 -4.39 0.83
CA LEU A 299 0.65 -4.10 2.10
C LEU A 299 -0.43 -3.87 3.15
N SER A 300 -0.59 -4.83 4.06
CA SER A 300 -1.67 -4.87 5.05
C SER A 300 -1.10 -5.10 6.46
N PRO A 301 -1.73 -4.54 7.50
CA PRO A 301 -1.57 -5.05 8.86
C PRO A 301 -1.89 -6.54 8.90
N PHE A 302 -1.12 -7.28 9.71
CA PHE A 302 -1.27 -8.71 9.89
C PHE A 302 -1.37 -9.03 11.39
N ASN A 303 -2.52 -9.56 11.80
CA ASN A 303 -2.76 -10.04 13.16
C ASN A 303 -2.89 -11.56 13.10
N ASP A 304 -1.81 -12.29 13.40
CA ASP A 304 -1.61 -13.75 13.50
C ASP A 304 -2.22 -14.65 12.41
N THR A 305 -3.51 -14.50 12.11
CA THR A 305 -4.29 -15.28 11.15
C THR A 305 -5.08 -14.44 10.15
N VAL A 306 -5.21 -13.12 10.36
CA VAL A 306 -6.08 -12.24 9.55
C VAL A 306 -5.31 -11.09 8.92
N LEU A 307 -5.53 -10.91 7.61
CA LEU A 307 -5.10 -9.73 6.85
C LEU A 307 -6.23 -8.71 6.80
N HIS A 308 -5.97 -7.51 7.33
CA HIS A 308 -6.93 -6.40 7.35
C HIS A 308 -6.94 -5.63 6.01
N SER A 309 -7.60 -6.19 5.01
CA SER A 309 -7.64 -5.62 3.64
C SER A 309 -8.20 -4.19 3.55
N SER A 310 -9.11 -3.80 4.45
CA SER A 310 -9.62 -2.43 4.54
C SER A 310 -8.51 -1.42 4.86
N GLU A 311 -7.53 -1.85 5.65
CA GLU A 311 -6.39 -1.07 6.13
C GLU A 311 -5.14 -1.24 5.26
N ALA A 312 -5.26 -1.87 4.09
CA ALA A 312 -4.16 -2.12 3.19
C ALA A 312 -3.99 -1.09 2.05
N LEU A 313 -2.75 -0.92 1.59
CA LEU A 313 -2.45 -0.34 0.28
C LEU A 313 -2.36 -1.45 -0.77
N PHE A 314 -2.84 -1.15 -1.98
CA PHE A 314 -2.90 -2.10 -3.09
C PHE A 314 -2.11 -1.59 -4.29
N ALA A 315 -1.36 -2.48 -4.92
CA ALA A 315 -0.67 -2.23 -6.17
C ALA A 315 -1.02 -3.33 -7.19
N GLY A 316 -1.79 -3.00 -8.22
CA GLY A 316 -2.18 -3.94 -9.25
C GLY A 316 -2.56 -3.21 -10.53
N GLY A 317 -2.28 -3.83 -11.68
CA GLY A 317 -2.70 -3.31 -12.98
C GLY A 317 -4.23 -3.37 -13.12
N TYR A 318 -4.82 -2.33 -13.70
CA TYR A 318 -6.17 -2.46 -14.25
C TYR A 318 -6.01 -3.10 -15.64
N LEU A 319 -6.71 -4.20 -15.90
CA LEU A 319 -7.04 -4.55 -17.28
C LEU A 319 -8.04 -3.47 -17.73
N ALA A 320 -7.61 -2.62 -18.66
CA ALA A 320 -8.52 -1.76 -19.41
C ALA A 320 -9.50 -2.62 -20.22
#